data_AF-A0A940SYX3-F1
#
_entry.id   AF-A0A940SYX3-F1
#
_cell.length_a   1.000
_cell.length_b   1.000
_cell.length_c   1.000
_cell.angle_alpha   90.00
_cell.angle_beta   90.00
_cell.angle_gamma   90.00
#
_symmetry.space_group_name_H-M   'P 1'
#
loop_
_entity.id
_entity.type
_entity.pdbx_description
1 polymer ?
#
loop_
_entity_poly.entity_id
_entity_poly.type
_entity_poly.pdbx_seq_one_letter_code
_entity_poly.pdbx_strand_id
1 'polypeptide(L)'
;MLKKHWKRLMLGVLSAVLMVPGGAAAAKEWKGDEVNKAKANAGLRLQCVADQRTAVKGGKIGYHILYHNVKVDKKSGGWMMVKIPDGLEIDTIEDAEWDSNAQTLKWKIDGKDDDADVVHFKLKVKEDAPNNATFTLACEGGLDSGVQAATAPVTVVLGSELHQPVFNGYPDGNFQPEKFLTRAETAAVIARVSNLNGDGNAAVYSDVSVDHWASRYIQAVTAAGYMSGSNGQFHPEHPITRGEFVTLMLRVRGIDAIPMMSGFTDTDGHWANDAAATAAALRFMEGSAGGRAQLDGAVERQMAAKWLSMIYYRGALQDGETQVIQHWPDVQRGHWSFGWVEELSMIAHEGVMQSPMEERLIRYVKD
;
A
#
# COMPACT_ATOMS: atom_id res chain seq x y z
N MET A 1 -40.89 -55.75 -0.20
CA MET A 1 -40.53 -55.79 -1.64
C MET A 1 -39.82 -54.47 -1.96
N LEU A 2 -38.49 -54.47 -2.16
CA LEU A 2 -37.82 -54.28 -3.47
C LEU A 2 -38.27 -52.97 -4.16
N LYS A 3 -37.46 -51.93 -4.46
CA LYS A 3 -36.10 -51.80 -5.01
C LYS A 3 -35.74 -50.28 -5.04
N LYS A 4 -34.52 -49.84 -4.63
CA LYS A 4 -33.40 -49.31 -5.48
C LYS A 4 -33.69 -47.95 -6.19
N HIS A 5 -32.88 -46.87 -6.24
CA HIS A 5 -31.42 -46.66 -6.17
C HIS A 5 -30.99 -45.15 -6.12
N TRP A 6 -29.88 -44.85 -5.41
CA TRP A 6 -28.73 -43.95 -5.72
C TRP A 6 -28.91 -42.41 -5.79
N LYS A 7 -28.34 -41.66 -4.82
CA LYS A 7 -26.97 -41.06 -4.71
C LYS A 7 -26.79 -39.71 -5.45
N ARG A 8 -26.59 -38.64 -4.68
CA ARG A 8 -25.35 -37.83 -4.72
C ARG A 8 -25.26 -36.90 -3.51
N LEU A 9 -24.23 -37.14 -2.68
CA LEU A 9 -23.68 -36.16 -1.75
C LEU A 9 -23.17 -34.97 -2.57
N MET A 10 -23.62 -33.75 -2.25
CA MET A 10 -22.79 -32.57 -2.44
C MET A 10 -22.14 -32.26 -1.10
N LEU A 11 -20.85 -32.60 -0.99
CA LEU A 11 -19.96 -31.99 -0.02
C LEU A 11 -19.81 -30.53 -0.44
N GLY A 12 -20.51 -29.63 0.25
CA GLY A 12 -20.28 -28.20 0.12
C GLY A 12 -18.93 -27.88 0.74
N VAL A 13 -17.97 -27.48 -0.11
CA VAL A 13 -16.75 -26.81 0.33
C VAL A 13 -17.20 -25.46 0.90
N LEU A 14 -17.22 -25.33 2.23
CA LEU A 14 -17.23 -24.02 2.87
C LEU A 14 -15.87 -23.39 2.57
N SER A 15 -15.80 -22.53 1.54
CA SER A 15 -14.75 -21.51 1.49
C SER A 15 -15.01 -20.58 2.67
N ALA A 16 -14.19 -20.70 3.71
CA ALA A 16 -14.15 -19.71 4.77
C ALA A 16 -13.67 -18.39 4.15
N VAL A 17 -14.61 -17.48 3.93
CA VAL A 17 -14.30 -16.06 3.67
C VAL A 17 -13.60 -15.57 4.92
N LEU A 18 -12.27 -15.47 4.86
CA LEU A 18 -11.47 -14.76 5.83
C LEU A 18 -11.77 -13.26 5.67
N MET A 19 -12.88 -12.80 6.27
CA MET A 19 -12.98 -11.40 6.69
C MET A 19 -11.98 -11.21 7.83
N VAL A 20 -10.72 -10.98 7.48
CA VAL A 20 -9.73 -10.46 8.43
C VAL A 20 -10.07 -8.98 8.65
N PRO A 21 -10.07 -8.47 9.90
CA PRO A 21 -10.44 -7.09 10.16
C PRO A 21 -9.49 -6.14 9.42
N GLY A 22 -9.98 -5.54 8.34
CA GLY A 22 -9.31 -4.46 7.66
C GLY A 22 -9.23 -3.26 8.60
N GLY A 23 -8.01 -2.84 8.92
CA GLY A 23 -7.63 -1.44 9.15
C GLY A 23 -8.18 -0.68 10.36
N ALA A 24 -9.16 -1.20 11.11
CA ALA A 24 -9.82 -0.41 12.16
C ALA A 24 -9.02 -0.24 13.47
N ALA A 25 -7.90 -0.95 13.65
CA ALA A 25 -7.18 -0.97 14.93
C ALA A 25 -6.12 0.14 15.13
N ALA A 26 -5.97 1.10 14.21
CA ALA A 26 -4.93 2.13 14.32
C ALA A 26 -5.39 3.58 14.09
N ALA A 27 -6.67 3.90 14.29
CA ALA A 27 -7.10 5.30 14.43
C ALA A 27 -7.03 5.71 15.92
N LYS A 28 -5.83 5.69 16.50
CA LYS A 28 -5.56 6.46 17.73
C LYS A 28 -5.47 7.92 17.32
N GLU A 29 -6.17 8.79 18.04
CA GLU A 29 -6.10 10.26 17.99
C GLU A 29 -4.68 10.74 17.56
N TRP A 30 -4.55 11.19 16.32
CA TRP A 30 -3.27 11.67 15.80
C TRP A 30 -2.98 13.06 16.36
N LYS A 31 -2.25 13.11 17.47
CA LYS A 31 -1.62 14.34 17.97
C LYS A 31 -0.29 14.53 17.25
N GLY A 32 -0.33 15.13 16.07
CA GLY A 32 0.82 15.31 15.17
C GLY A 32 2.10 15.84 15.84
N ASP A 33 1.98 16.65 16.89
CA ASP A 33 3.12 17.23 17.59
C ASP A 33 3.71 16.36 18.71
N GLU A 34 2.94 15.43 19.29
CA GLU A 34 3.42 14.56 20.38
C GLU A 34 4.01 13.24 19.84
N VAL A 35 3.49 12.71 18.73
CA VAL A 35 4.04 11.51 18.06
C VAL A 35 5.41 11.80 17.42
N ASN A 36 5.58 13.00 16.84
CA ASN A 36 6.87 13.42 16.28
C ASN A 36 7.95 13.62 17.35
N LYS A 37 7.58 14.04 18.58
CA LYS A 37 8.51 14.16 19.71
C LYS A 37 8.89 12.81 20.33
N ALA A 38 8.00 11.83 20.37
CA ALA A 38 8.32 10.49 20.88
C ALA A 38 9.16 9.64 19.90
N LYS A 39 8.93 9.79 18.57
CA LYS A 39 9.75 9.13 17.54
C LYS A 39 11.17 9.71 17.43
N ALA A 40 11.40 10.94 17.91
CA ALA A 40 12.71 11.62 17.84
C ALA A 40 13.81 10.99 18.72
N ASN A 41 13.48 10.06 19.63
CA ASN A 41 14.42 9.55 20.64
C ASN A 41 14.80 8.06 20.49
N ALA A 42 14.40 7.36 19.43
CA ALA A 42 14.89 6.01 19.12
C ALA A 42 16.06 6.12 18.14
N GLY A 43 17.27 5.70 18.55
CA GLY A 43 18.49 5.84 17.75
C GLY A 43 18.44 5.14 16.38
N LEU A 44 17.67 4.06 16.25
CA LEU A 44 17.41 3.38 14.98
C LEU A 44 15.90 3.24 14.78
N ARG A 45 15.38 3.80 13.69
CA ARG A 45 14.01 3.55 13.23
C ARG A 45 14.04 2.49 12.15
N LEU A 46 13.13 1.53 12.25
CA LEU A 46 13.04 0.39 11.34
C LEU A 46 11.58 0.16 10.95
N GLN A 47 11.33 -0.09 9.66
CA GLN A 47 10.03 -0.50 9.14
C GLN A 47 10.21 -1.67 8.18
N CYS A 48 9.22 -2.55 8.15
CA CYS A 48 9.20 -3.74 7.31
C CYS A 48 7.92 -3.69 6.47
N VAL A 49 8.05 -3.77 5.15
CA VAL A 49 6.94 -3.67 4.21
C VAL A 49 7.04 -4.82 3.22
N ALA A 50 5.91 -5.42 2.82
CA ALA A 50 5.84 -6.34 1.70
C ALA A 50 5.06 -5.68 0.56
N ASP A 51 5.30 -6.06 -0.69
CA ASP A 51 4.58 -5.48 -1.84
C ASP A 51 3.18 -6.07 -2.05
N GLN A 52 2.82 -7.11 -1.28
CA GLN A 52 1.62 -7.90 -1.49
C GLN A 52 1.11 -8.52 -0.18
N ARG A 53 -0.18 -8.85 -0.12
CA ARG A 53 -0.80 -9.63 0.98
C ARG A 53 -1.00 -11.09 0.66
N THR A 54 -1.02 -11.41 -0.63
CA THR A 54 -1.24 -12.76 -1.11
C THR A 54 -0.09 -13.22 -2.01
N ALA A 55 0.01 -14.54 -2.20
CA ALA A 55 0.96 -15.14 -3.13
C ALA A 55 0.43 -16.50 -3.61
N VAL A 56 1.07 -17.02 -4.65
CA VAL A 56 0.90 -18.40 -5.14
C VAL A 56 2.17 -19.21 -4.94
N LYS A 57 2.04 -20.54 -5.06
CA LYS A 57 3.20 -21.44 -5.13
C LYS A 57 4.06 -21.07 -6.33
N GLY A 58 5.37 -21.05 -6.12
CA GLY A 58 6.33 -20.58 -7.12
C GLY A 58 6.32 -19.06 -7.34
N GLY A 59 5.37 -18.32 -6.76
CA GLY A 59 5.23 -16.88 -6.88
C GLY A 59 6.28 -16.13 -6.06
N LYS A 60 6.54 -14.88 -6.46
CA LYS A 60 7.53 -14.01 -5.82
C LYS A 60 6.84 -13.01 -4.91
N ILE A 61 7.53 -12.65 -3.82
CA ILE A 61 7.10 -11.68 -2.83
C ILE A 61 8.22 -10.65 -2.68
N GLY A 62 7.90 -9.39 -2.93
CA GLY A 62 8.81 -8.27 -2.68
C GLY A 62 8.72 -7.81 -1.22
N TYR A 63 9.86 -7.56 -0.61
CA TYR A 63 9.99 -7.03 0.75
C TYR A 63 10.95 -5.87 0.80
N HIS A 64 10.68 -4.95 1.71
CA HIS A 64 11.40 -3.71 1.89
C HIS A 64 11.67 -3.46 3.37
N ILE A 65 12.92 -3.10 3.68
CA ILE A 65 13.33 -2.63 5.00
C ILE A 65 13.67 -1.16 4.88
N LEU A 66 12.88 -0.29 5.51
CA LEU A 66 13.21 1.12 5.62
C LEU A 66 13.92 1.33 6.95
N TYR A 67 15.09 1.96 6.92
CA TYR A 67 15.77 2.34 8.16
C TYR A 67 16.12 3.82 8.16
N HIS A 68 16.20 4.37 9.36
CA HIS A 68 16.74 5.71 9.62
C HIS A 68 17.54 5.66 10.93
N ASN A 69 18.86 5.78 10.79
CA ASN A 69 19.80 5.89 11.90
C ASN A 69 19.82 7.34 12.39
N VAL A 70 18.93 7.62 13.35
CA VAL A 70 18.70 8.96 13.88
C VAL A 70 19.92 9.38 14.69
N LYS A 71 20.52 10.49 14.26
CA LYS A 71 21.65 11.34 14.73
C LYS A 71 21.97 11.44 16.24
N VAL A 72 21.73 10.43 17.06
CA VAL A 72 22.09 10.37 18.48
C VAL A 72 23.54 9.90 18.62
N ASP A 73 23.99 8.97 17.77
CA ASP A 73 25.36 8.47 17.74
C ASP A 73 25.94 8.63 16.34
N LYS A 74 26.38 9.85 16.00
CA LYS A 74 26.99 10.14 14.69
C LYS A 74 28.08 9.10 14.40
N LYS A 75 27.79 8.18 13.48
CA LYS A 75 28.66 7.13 12.93
C LYS A 75 28.64 5.74 13.56
N SER A 76 27.71 5.39 14.46
CA SER A 76 27.57 3.97 14.79
C SER A 76 27.00 3.25 13.57
N GLY A 77 27.79 2.35 12.98
CA GLY A 77 27.28 1.35 12.05
C GLY A 77 26.30 0.42 12.76
N GLY A 78 25.87 -0.60 12.05
CA GLY A 78 24.93 -1.55 12.62
C GLY A 78 24.56 -2.62 11.64
N TRP A 79 23.42 -3.23 11.90
CA TRP A 79 22.89 -4.31 11.10
C TRP A 79 21.37 -4.27 11.04
N MET A 80 20.85 -4.83 9.96
CA MET A 80 19.46 -5.23 9.81
C MET A 80 19.42 -6.70 9.50
N MET A 81 18.38 -7.40 9.93
CA MET A 81 18.24 -8.82 9.72
C MET A 81 16.77 -9.18 9.53
N VAL A 82 16.54 -10.20 8.70
CA VAL A 82 15.26 -10.88 8.63
C VAL A 82 15.47 -12.38 8.72
N LYS A 83 14.60 -13.05 9.47
CA LYS A 83 14.52 -14.52 9.47
C LYS A 83 13.52 -14.96 8.40
N ILE A 84 13.97 -15.79 7.47
CA ILE A 84 13.12 -16.32 6.41
C ILE A 84 12.22 -17.42 7.00
N PRO A 85 10.88 -17.30 6.90
CA PRO A 85 9.98 -18.33 7.39
C PRO A 85 10.01 -19.59 6.50
N ASP A 86 9.62 -20.73 7.09
CA ASP A 86 9.44 -21.97 6.34
C ASP A 86 8.47 -21.78 5.17
N GLY A 87 8.70 -22.53 4.09
CA GLY A 87 7.93 -22.43 2.85
C GLY A 87 8.34 -21.27 1.93
N LEU A 88 9.26 -20.39 2.35
CA LEU A 88 9.90 -19.41 1.47
C LEU A 88 11.37 -19.79 1.16
N GLU A 89 11.85 -19.34 0.02
CA GLU A 89 13.26 -19.39 -0.42
C GLU A 89 13.70 -18.04 -0.98
N ILE A 90 15.02 -17.80 -1.01
CA ILE A 90 15.59 -16.56 -1.55
C ILE A 90 15.43 -16.54 -3.08
N ASP A 91 14.86 -15.46 -3.62
CA ASP A 91 14.80 -15.20 -5.07
C ASP A 91 15.86 -14.18 -5.51
N THR A 92 15.90 -13.02 -4.85
CA THR A 92 16.85 -11.95 -5.18
C THR A 92 17.20 -11.18 -3.91
N ILE A 93 18.50 -10.99 -3.68
CA ILE A 93 19.05 -10.20 -2.58
C ILE A 93 20.17 -9.31 -3.14
N GLU A 94 20.31 -8.13 -2.56
CA GLU A 94 21.39 -7.19 -2.84
C GLU A 94 22.08 -6.88 -1.50
N ASP A 95 23.41 -6.94 -1.49
CA ASP A 95 24.27 -6.60 -0.34
C ASP A 95 23.92 -7.28 1.00
N ALA A 96 23.35 -8.48 0.93
CA ALA A 96 22.95 -9.29 2.10
C ALA A 96 23.90 -10.47 2.32
N GLU A 97 24.23 -10.73 3.59
CA GLU A 97 24.85 -11.99 4.04
C GLU A 97 23.75 -13.01 4.36
N TRP A 98 23.89 -14.25 3.86
CA TRP A 98 22.97 -15.36 4.12
C TRP A 98 23.58 -16.38 5.08
N ASP A 99 22.90 -16.65 6.20
CA ASP A 99 23.19 -17.76 7.11
C ASP A 99 22.13 -18.86 6.92
N SER A 100 22.54 -19.97 6.30
CA SER A 100 21.65 -21.11 6.03
C SER A 100 21.27 -21.90 7.28
N ASN A 101 22.07 -21.85 8.35
CA ASN A 101 21.78 -22.55 9.59
C ASN A 101 20.73 -21.80 10.41
N ALA A 102 20.87 -20.47 10.49
CA ALA A 102 19.92 -19.61 11.19
C ALA A 102 18.69 -19.25 10.34
N GLN A 103 18.78 -19.46 9.01
CA GLN A 103 17.84 -18.97 8.00
C GLN A 103 17.65 -17.46 8.04
N THR A 104 18.75 -16.71 8.13
CA THR A 104 18.71 -15.25 8.25
C THR A 104 19.44 -14.56 7.12
N LEU A 105 18.83 -13.51 6.58
CA LEU A 105 19.50 -12.52 5.74
C LEU A 105 19.90 -11.34 6.63
N LYS A 106 21.12 -10.85 6.47
CA LYS A 106 21.67 -9.74 7.25
C LYS A 106 22.29 -8.69 6.34
N TRP A 107 21.97 -7.42 6.59
CA TRP A 107 22.55 -6.26 5.92
C TRP A 107 23.33 -5.42 6.92
N LYS A 108 24.32 -4.68 6.43
CA LYS A 108 25.09 -3.73 7.22
C LYS A 108 24.48 -2.33 7.11
N ILE A 109 24.49 -1.59 8.21
CA ILE A 109 24.29 -0.14 8.23
C ILE A 109 25.68 0.49 8.29
N ASP A 110 26.00 1.34 7.30
CA ASP A 110 27.35 1.90 7.14
C ASP A 110 27.72 2.91 8.23
N GLY A 111 26.72 3.55 8.85
CA GLY A 111 26.93 4.55 9.87
C GLY A 111 27.31 5.91 9.27
N LYS A 112 26.65 6.29 8.17
CA LYS A 112 26.79 7.66 7.63
C LYS A 112 26.03 8.65 8.52
N ASP A 113 26.33 9.95 8.38
CA ASP A 113 25.58 10.98 9.12
C ASP A 113 24.13 11.00 8.61
N ASP A 114 23.17 10.78 9.53
CA ASP A 114 21.73 10.72 9.21
C ASP A 114 21.40 9.64 8.16
N ASP A 115 22.03 8.47 8.29
CA ASP A 115 21.92 7.33 7.37
C ASP A 115 20.47 6.82 7.27
N ALA A 116 19.85 6.97 6.11
CA ALA A 116 18.50 6.52 5.84
C ALA A 116 18.40 5.96 4.42
N ASP A 117 17.91 4.72 4.31
CA ASP A 117 17.76 4.04 3.02
C ASP A 117 16.68 2.95 3.06
N VAL A 118 16.35 2.42 1.88
CA VAL A 118 15.45 1.29 1.70
C VAL A 118 16.20 0.11 1.10
N VAL A 119 16.25 -0.99 1.84
CA VAL A 119 16.78 -2.26 1.33
C VAL A 119 15.64 -3.04 0.68
N HIS A 120 15.91 -3.60 -0.49
CA HIS A 120 14.96 -4.43 -1.24
C HIS A 120 15.44 -5.88 -1.30
N PHE A 121 14.51 -6.82 -1.10
CA PHE A 121 14.78 -8.23 -1.35
C PHE A 121 13.51 -8.93 -1.83
N LYS A 122 13.68 -10.06 -2.50
CA LYS A 122 12.58 -10.90 -2.97
C LYS A 122 12.75 -12.31 -2.44
N LEU A 123 11.64 -12.84 -1.94
CA LEU A 123 11.51 -14.25 -1.60
C LEU A 123 10.57 -14.92 -2.59
N LYS A 124 10.73 -16.21 -2.79
CA LYS A 124 9.85 -17.04 -3.59
C LYS A 124 9.14 -18.06 -2.70
N VAL A 125 7.86 -18.28 -2.96
CA VAL A 125 7.10 -19.34 -2.31
C VAL A 125 7.53 -20.69 -2.90
N LYS A 126 7.92 -21.63 -2.04
CA LYS A 126 8.29 -22.97 -2.47
C LYS A 126 7.08 -23.72 -3.04
N GLU A 127 7.33 -24.57 -4.04
CA GLU A 127 6.29 -25.38 -4.68
C GLU A 127 5.61 -26.37 -3.72
N ASP A 128 6.33 -26.81 -2.70
CA ASP A 128 5.85 -27.75 -1.69
C ASP A 128 5.19 -27.06 -0.48
N ALA A 129 5.02 -25.73 -0.51
CA ALA A 129 4.37 -25.00 0.57
C ALA A 129 2.95 -25.58 0.83
N PRO A 130 2.53 -25.73 2.10
CA PRO A 130 1.19 -26.20 2.43
C PRO A 130 0.10 -25.31 1.82
N ASN A 131 -1.02 -25.89 1.40
CA ASN A 131 -2.19 -25.11 1.01
C ASN A 131 -2.66 -24.32 2.25
N ASN A 132 -2.96 -23.02 2.09
CA ASN A 132 -3.25 -22.06 3.17
C ASN A 132 -2.05 -21.67 4.05
N ALA A 133 -0.82 -21.87 3.58
CA ALA A 133 0.36 -21.37 4.27
C ALA A 133 0.26 -19.86 4.53
N THR A 134 0.77 -19.44 5.69
CA THR A 134 0.91 -18.04 6.06
C THR A 134 2.38 -17.80 6.35
N PHE A 135 2.96 -16.81 5.66
CA PHE A 135 4.35 -16.43 5.81
C PHE A 135 4.43 -15.15 6.62
N THR A 136 5.04 -15.25 7.79
CA THR A 136 5.20 -14.12 8.70
C THR A 136 6.67 -13.82 8.89
N LEU A 137 7.04 -12.56 8.68
CA LEU A 137 8.41 -12.07 8.82
C LEU A 137 8.40 -10.72 9.54
N ALA A 138 9.35 -10.53 10.44
CA ALA A 138 9.63 -9.24 11.06
C ALA A 138 11.06 -8.82 10.68
N CYS A 139 11.27 -7.51 10.61
CA CYS A 139 12.59 -6.94 10.45
C CYS A 139 13.16 -6.60 11.83
N GLU A 140 14.40 -7.00 12.06
CA GLU A 140 15.18 -6.68 13.26
C GLU A 140 16.40 -5.86 12.86
N GLY A 141 16.90 -5.04 13.78
CA GLY A 141 18.12 -4.29 13.56
C GLY A 141 18.75 -3.82 14.85
N GLY A 142 20.03 -3.49 14.77
CA GLY A 142 20.74 -2.93 15.91
C GLY A 142 21.93 -2.08 15.46
N LEU A 143 22.31 -1.13 16.30
CA LEU A 143 23.50 -0.32 16.13
C LEU A 143 24.64 -0.87 16.98
N ASP A 144 25.87 -0.61 16.57
CA ASP A 144 27.08 -0.98 17.30
C ASP A 144 27.14 -0.32 18.70
N SER A 145 26.39 0.77 18.91
CA SER A 145 26.21 1.41 20.22
C SER A 145 25.29 0.64 21.18
N GLY A 146 24.66 -0.46 20.72
CA GLY A 146 23.79 -1.32 21.52
C GLY A 146 22.30 -1.00 21.38
N VAL A 147 21.91 0.02 20.60
CA VAL A 147 20.51 0.27 20.26
C VAL A 147 19.94 -0.92 19.49
N GLN A 148 18.73 -1.35 19.82
CA GLN A 148 18.02 -2.43 19.13
C GLN A 148 16.66 -1.93 18.65
N ALA A 149 16.20 -2.43 17.51
CA ALA A 149 14.91 -2.16 16.91
C ALA A 149 14.32 -3.44 16.31
N ALA A 150 13.00 -3.59 16.41
CA ALA A 150 12.26 -4.67 15.77
C ALA A 150 10.91 -4.14 15.30
N THR A 151 10.41 -4.68 14.18
CA THR A 151 9.13 -4.26 13.61
C THR A 151 8.00 -5.19 14.04
N ALA A 152 6.76 -4.70 13.90
CA ALA A 152 5.63 -5.62 13.82
C ALA A 152 5.82 -6.58 12.63
N PRO A 153 5.34 -7.83 12.74
CA PRO A 153 5.43 -8.78 11.65
C PRO A 153 4.57 -8.37 10.45
N VAL A 154 5.12 -8.54 9.25
CA VAL A 154 4.40 -8.51 7.98
C VAL A 154 3.96 -9.92 7.64
N THR A 155 2.73 -10.08 7.15
CA THR A 155 2.12 -11.37 6.85
C THR A 155 1.66 -11.43 5.40
N VAL A 156 2.04 -12.51 4.71
CA VAL A 156 1.58 -12.84 3.35
C VAL A 156 0.92 -14.21 3.39
N VAL A 157 -0.26 -14.34 2.79
CA VAL A 157 -1.06 -15.57 2.79
C VAL A 157 -1.00 -16.22 1.42
N LEU A 158 -0.82 -17.54 1.38
CA LEU A 158 -0.96 -18.31 0.15
C LEU A 158 -2.44 -18.39 -0.24
N GLY A 159 -2.83 -17.75 -1.34
CA GLY A 159 -4.22 -17.69 -1.78
C GLY A 159 -4.56 -16.44 -2.57
N SER A 160 -5.85 -16.14 -2.63
CA SER A 160 -6.44 -14.98 -3.32
C SER A 160 -6.94 -13.92 -2.32
N GLU A 161 -7.18 -12.70 -2.82
CA GLU A 161 -7.84 -11.64 -2.05
C GLU A 161 -9.08 -11.14 -2.81
N LEU A 162 -10.11 -10.73 -2.04
CA LEU A 162 -11.28 -10.05 -2.58
C LEU A 162 -11.04 -8.53 -2.52
N HIS A 163 -11.06 -7.88 -3.66
CA HIS A 163 -10.91 -6.44 -3.76
C HIS A 163 -12.25 -5.79 -4.03
N GLN A 164 -12.55 -4.76 -3.22
CA GLN A 164 -13.72 -3.92 -3.38
C GLN A 164 -13.40 -2.71 -4.28
N PRO A 165 -14.36 -2.25 -5.10
CA PRO A 165 -14.22 -1.02 -5.86
C PRO A 165 -14.08 0.19 -4.94
N VAL A 166 -13.15 1.07 -5.29
CA VAL A 166 -12.89 2.30 -4.54
C VAL A 166 -12.93 3.54 -5.42
N PHE A 167 -12.73 3.39 -6.73
CA PHE A 167 -12.98 4.41 -7.74
C PHE A 167 -14.37 4.23 -8.36
N ASN A 168 -15.06 5.36 -8.52
CA ASN A 168 -16.25 5.47 -9.34
C ASN A 168 -15.94 6.35 -10.54
N GLY A 169 -16.54 6.05 -11.68
CA GLY A 169 -16.56 6.93 -12.84
C GLY A 169 -17.57 8.06 -12.68
N TYR A 170 -17.72 8.82 -13.76
CA TYR A 170 -18.60 9.98 -13.81
C TYR A 170 -20.00 9.59 -14.33
N PRO A 171 -21.02 10.48 -14.15
CA PRO A 171 -22.38 10.22 -14.61
C PRO A 171 -22.52 9.98 -16.13
N ASP A 172 -21.52 10.35 -16.92
CA ASP A 172 -21.44 10.09 -18.36
C ASP A 172 -21.03 8.65 -18.69
N GLY A 173 -20.71 7.82 -17.68
CA GLY A 173 -20.28 6.45 -17.84
C GLY A 173 -18.78 6.28 -18.11
N ASN A 174 -17.99 7.36 -18.06
CA ASN A 174 -16.56 7.34 -18.32
C ASN A 174 -15.73 7.38 -17.02
N PHE A 175 -14.49 6.91 -17.09
CA PHE A 175 -13.53 7.04 -15.98
C PHE A 175 -12.86 8.41 -15.95
N GLN A 176 -12.66 9.03 -17.12
CA GLN A 176 -11.90 10.26 -17.39
C GLN A 176 -10.45 10.16 -16.88
N PRO A 177 -9.60 9.30 -17.48
CA PRO A 177 -8.29 8.95 -16.93
C PRO A 177 -7.34 10.13 -16.74
N GLU A 178 -7.35 11.08 -17.67
CA GLU A 178 -6.47 12.26 -17.68
C GLU A 178 -7.03 13.43 -16.87
N LYS A 179 -8.25 13.32 -16.35
CA LYS A 179 -8.82 14.37 -15.50
C LYS A 179 -8.08 14.39 -14.16
N PHE A 180 -7.79 15.59 -13.65
CA PHE A 180 -7.20 15.74 -12.33
C PHE A 180 -8.18 15.32 -11.23
N LEU A 181 -7.67 14.53 -10.30
CA LEU A 181 -8.40 14.04 -9.15
C LEU A 181 -8.60 15.17 -8.14
N THR A 182 -9.85 15.43 -7.78
CA THR A 182 -10.20 16.46 -6.79
C THR A 182 -9.96 15.97 -5.36
N ARG A 183 -9.88 16.90 -4.41
CA ARG A 183 -9.81 16.57 -2.97
C ARG A 183 -11.06 15.84 -2.48
N ALA A 184 -12.24 16.16 -2.99
CA ALA A 184 -13.49 15.45 -2.69
C ALA A 184 -13.47 14.00 -3.18
N GLU A 185 -13.00 13.76 -4.40
CA GLU A 185 -12.83 12.40 -4.93
C GLU A 185 -11.79 11.61 -4.15
N THR A 186 -10.67 12.25 -3.78
CA THR A 186 -9.67 11.63 -2.93
C THR A 186 -10.25 11.23 -1.58
N ALA A 187 -11.04 12.09 -0.93
CA ALA A 187 -11.70 11.79 0.33
C ALA A 187 -12.63 10.57 0.21
N ALA A 188 -13.40 10.48 -0.88
CA ALA A 188 -14.27 9.34 -1.14
C ALA A 188 -13.50 8.03 -1.34
N VAL A 189 -12.41 8.06 -2.11
CA VAL A 189 -11.54 6.91 -2.35
C VAL A 189 -10.90 6.42 -1.04
N ILE A 190 -10.30 7.34 -0.26
CA ILE A 190 -9.68 6.99 1.03
C ILE A 190 -10.70 6.45 2.03
N ALA A 191 -11.88 7.08 2.13
CA ALA A 191 -12.92 6.58 3.01
C ALA A 191 -13.32 5.13 2.66
N ARG A 192 -13.46 4.78 1.38
CA ARG A 192 -13.78 3.40 0.96
C ARG A 192 -12.65 2.42 1.25
N VAL A 193 -11.41 2.77 0.88
CA VAL A 193 -10.25 1.90 1.10
C VAL A 193 -10.02 1.63 2.59
N SER A 194 -10.23 2.64 3.43
CA SER A 194 -10.10 2.54 4.88
C SER A 194 -11.37 2.08 5.60
N ASN A 195 -12.44 1.73 4.86
CA ASN A 195 -13.75 1.35 5.39
C ASN A 195 -14.29 2.34 6.45
N LEU A 196 -14.13 3.64 6.18
CA LEU A 196 -14.61 4.73 7.02
C LEU A 196 -15.99 5.18 6.56
N ASN A 197 -16.89 5.38 7.52
CA ASN A 197 -18.24 5.87 7.27
C ASN A 197 -18.49 7.12 8.11
N GLY A 198 -18.78 8.23 7.44
CA GLY A 198 -19.33 9.43 8.07
C GLY A 198 -20.85 9.36 8.10
N ASP A 199 -21.46 10.02 9.07
CA ASP A 199 -22.91 10.08 9.19
C ASP A 199 -23.53 11.12 8.24
N GLY A 200 -22.72 12.05 7.72
CA GLY A 200 -23.14 13.06 6.74
C GLY A 200 -24.15 14.07 7.30
N ASN A 201 -24.31 14.16 8.62
CA ASN A 201 -25.38 14.93 9.25
C ASN A 201 -24.99 16.37 9.62
N ALA A 202 -23.72 16.74 9.44
CA ALA A 202 -23.21 18.06 9.80
C ALA A 202 -22.13 18.54 8.82
N ALA A 203 -22.19 19.84 8.48
CA ALA A 203 -21.13 20.49 7.73
C ALA A 203 -19.88 20.62 8.61
N VAL A 204 -18.76 20.04 8.17
CA VAL A 204 -17.47 20.13 8.86
C VAL A 204 -16.67 21.35 8.42
N TYR A 205 -16.89 21.80 7.17
CA TYR A 205 -16.20 22.93 6.56
C TYR A 205 -17.21 23.89 5.94
N SER A 206 -16.88 25.18 5.90
CA SER A 206 -17.81 26.22 5.44
C SER A 206 -18.14 26.14 3.95
N ASP A 207 -17.27 25.51 3.15
CA ASP A 207 -17.40 25.34 1.70
C ASP A 207 -17.93 23.95 1.31
N VAL A 208 -18.34 23.12 2.29
CA VAL A 208 -18.92 21.80 2.05
C VAL A 208 -20.33 21.76 2.64
N SER A 209 -21.33 21.91 1.77
CA SER A 209 -22.74 21.72 2.15
C SER A 209 -22.99 20.30 2.66
N VAL A 210 -23.94 20.13 3.58
CA VAL A 210 -24.40 18.81 4.05
C VAL A 210 -24.88 17.94 2.88
N ASP A 211 -25.53 18.55 1.89
CA ASP A 211 -26.03 17.87 0.68
C ASP A 211 -24.94 17.60 -0.37
N HIS A 212 -23.70 18.04 -0.14
CA HIS A 212 -22.60 17.74 -1.05
C HIS A 212 -22.38 16.23 -1.12
N TRP A 213 -22.25 15.66 -2.32
CA TRP A 213 -22.12 14.21 -2.52
C TRP A 213 -20.94 13.59 -1.72
N ALA A 214 -19.89 14.38 -1.50
CA ALA A 214 -18.71 13.97 -0.76
C ALA A 214 -18.75 14.29 0.74
N SER A 215 -19.79 14.96 1.25
CA SER A 215 -19.87 15.46 2.64
C SER A 215 -19.55 14.37 3.67
N ARG A 216 -20.20 13.21 3.57
CA ARG A 216 -19.97 12.08 4.47
C ARG A 216 -18.54 11.53 4.41
N TYR A 217 -17.91 11.53 3.24
CA TYR A 217 -16.54 11.04 3.09
C TYR A 217 -15.54 12.04 3.64
N ILE A 218 -15.74 13.33 3.35
CA ILE A 218 -14.93 14.44 3.87
C ILE A 218 -14.96 14.43 5.40
N GLN A 219 -16.14 14.27 5.98
CA GLN A 219 -16.31 14.12 7.42
C GLN A 219 -15.53 12.92 7.96
N ALA A 220 -15.66 11.75 7.33
CA ALA A 220 -15.00 10.52 7.75
C ALA A 220 -13.47 10.64 7.74
N VAL A 221 -12.89 11.13 6.64
CA VAL A 221 -11.42 11.28 6.53
C VAL A 221 -10.88 12.40 7.41
N THR A 222 -11.70 13.42 7.72
CA THR A 222 -11.33 14.47 8.68
C THR A 222 -11.31 13.92 10.10
N ALA A 223 -12.35 13.19 10.50
CA ALA A 223 -12.43 12.56 11.82
C ALA A 223 -11.32 11.53 12.05
N ALA A 224 -10.92 10.81 11.00
CA ALA A 224 -9.79 9.89 11.03
C ALA A 224 -8.40 10.58 11.00
N GLY A 225 -8.33 11.89 10.79
CA GLY A 225 -7.08 12.65 10.70
C GLY A 225 -6.29 12.40 9.41
N TYR A 226 -6.92 11.84 8.37
CA TYR A 226 -6.26 11.55 7.10
C TYR A 226 -6.18 12.77 6.21
N MET A 227 -7.24 13.55 6.12
CA MET A 227 -7.27 14.79 5.35
C MET A 227 -7.79 15.93 6.22
N SER A 228 -7.32 17.15 5.95
CA SER A 228 -7.78 18.35 6.62
C SER A 228 -7.98 19.49 5.63
N GLY A 229 -8.83 20.42 6.00
CA GLY A 229 -8.95 21.72 5.34
C GLY A 229 -7.94 22.75 5.85
N SER A 230 -8.02 23.96 5.32
CA SER A 230 -7.28 25.14 5.77
C SER A 230 -8.25 26.32 5.92
N ASN A 231 -8.05 27.14 6.96
CA ASN A 231 -8.90 28.31 7.22
C ASN A 231 -10.42 28.02 7.25
N GLY A 232 -10.82 26.86 7.77
CA GLY A 232 -12.22 26.43 7.85
C GLY A 232 -12.83 25.91 6.54
N GLN A 233 -12.04 25.80 5.46
CA GLN A 233 -12.47 25.31 4.14
C GLN A 233 -11.75 24.02 3.76
N PHE A 234 -12.44 23.10 3.10
CA PHE A 234 -11.87 21.84 2.63
C PHE A 234 -11.27 21.94 1.22
N HIS A 235 -11.79 22.86 0.41
CA HIS A 235 -11.52 23.01 -1.03
C HIS A 235 -11.85 21.73 -1.82
N PRO A 236 -13.11 21.25 -1.79
CA PRO A 236 -13.48 19.94 -2.33
C PRO A 236 -13.19 19.79 -3.82
N GLU A 237 -13.37 20.85 -4.60
CA GLU A 237 -13.22 20.84 -6.07
C GLU A 237 -11.79 21.15 -6.53
N HIS A 238 -10.88 21.50 -5.62
CA HIS A 238 -9.49 21.72 -5.99
C HIS A 238 -8.81 20.37 -6.28
N PRO A 239 -7.96 20.28 -7.32
CA PRO A 239 -7.12 19.11 -7.53
C PRO A 239 -6.24 18.84 -6.31
N ILE A 240 -6.05 17.56 -6.00
CA ILE A 240 -5.02 17.16 -5.01
C ILE A 240 -3.64 17.22 -5.66
N THR A 241 -2.64 17.73 -4.94
CA THR A 241 -1.27 17.76 -5.43
C THR A 241 -0.57 16.40 -5.26
N ARG A 242 0.50 16.17 -6.03
CA ARG A 242 1.33 14.95 -5.93
C ARG A 242 1.91 14.79 -4.53
N GLY A 243 2.41 15.85 -3.91
CA GLY A 243 2.93 15.86 -2.54
C GLY A 243 1.87 15.55 -1.50
N GLU A 244 0.66 16.12 -1.63
CA GLU A 244 -0.48 15.79 -0.77
C GLU A 244 -0.87 14.32 -0.91
N PHE A 245 -1.01 13.83 -2.14
CA PHE A 245 -1.47 12.47 -2.40
C PHE A 245 -0.50 11.41 -1.86
N VAL A 246 0.81 11.52 -2.13
CA VAL A 246 1.77 10.51 -1.65
C VAL A 246 1.95 10.52 -0.13
N THR A 247 1.91 11.71 0.48
CA THR A 247 1.92 11.81 1.95
C THR A 247 0.69 11.15 2.56
N LEU A 248 -0.49 11.37 1.96
CA LEU A 248 -1.74 10.74 2.37
C LEU A 248 -1.67 9.22 2.24
N MET A 249 -1.17 8.71 1.11
CA MET A 249 -1.03 7.27 0.88
C MET A 249 -0.14 6.61 1.95
N LEU A 250 1.06 7.15 2.20
CA LEU A 250 1.98 6.65 3.22
C LEU A 250 1.33 6.66 4.62
N ARG A 251 0.65 7.78 4.96
CA ARG A 251 -0.04 7.94 6.25
C ARG A 251 -1.11 6.87 6.46
N VAL A 252 -1.99 6.66 5.48
CA VAL A 252 -3.06 5.67 5.62
C VAL A 252 -2.49 4.25 5.67
N ARG A 253 -1.34 4.02 5.02
CA ARG A 253 -0.62 2.74 5.10
C ARG A 253 0.18 2.54 6.38
N GLY A 254 0.35 3.59 7.20
CA GLY A 254 1.14 3.57 8.42
C GLY A 254 2.64 3.46 8.15
N ILE A 255 3.10 3.94 6.98
CA ILE A 255 4.51 3.99 6.61
C ILE A 255 5.02 5.38 6.94
N ASP A 256 6.02 5.45 7.80
CA ASP A 256 6.73 6.69 8.09
C ASP A 256 7.70 7.02 6.97
N ALA A 257 7.65 8.25 6.49
CA ALA A 257 8.66 8.75 5.55
C ALA A 257 10.04 8.82 6.24
N ILE A 258 11.09 8.51 5.48
CA ILE A 258 12.48 8.59 5.92
C ILE A 258 13.24 9.68 5.13
N PRO A 259 14.20 10.39 5.74
CA PRO A 259 14.90 11.51 5.11
C PRO A 259 16.05 11.01 4.21
N MET A 260 15.70 10.42 3.07
CA MET A 260 16.69 9.85 2.15
C MET A 260 17.55 10.94 1.50
N MET A 261 18.85 10.68 1.38
CA MET A 261 19.81 11.60 0.75
C MET A 261 19.64 11.71 -0.77
N SER A 262 19.09 10.67 -1.41
CA SER A 262 18.82 10.61 -2.84
C SER A 262 17.32 10.68 -3.11
N GLY A 263 16.94 11.32 -4.21
CA GLY A 263 15.53 11.55 -4.52
C GLY A 263 15.37 12.35 -5.80
N PHE A 264 14.26 13.09 -5.87
CA PHE A 264 13.93 13.90 -7.02
C PHE A 264 14.74 15.20 -7.04
N THR A 265 14.97 15.73 -8.25
CA THR A 265 15.83 16.90 -8.48
C THR A 265 15.16 18.23 -8.13
N ASP A 266 13.85 18.25 -7.88
CA ASP A 266 13.05 19.46 -7.66
C ASP A 266 12.26 19.46 -6.33
N THR A 267 12.71 18.69 -5.34
CA THR A 267 12.03 18.55 -4.03
C THR A 267 12.81 19.09 -2.84
N ASP A 268 14.02 19.64 -3.07
CA ASP A 268 14.80 20.25 -1.99
C ASP A 268 14.03 21.39 -1.31
N GLY A 269 13.96 21.36 0.02
CA GLY A 269 13.17 22.28 0.84
C GLY A 269 11.65 22.10 0.79
N HIS A 270 11.11 21.18 -0.02
CA HIS A 270 9.67 20.93 -0.10
C HIS A 270 9.19 20.07 1.08
N TRP A 271 8.04 20.43 1.69
CA TRP A 271 7.51 19.75 2.89
C TRP A 271 7.22 18.26 2.70
N ALA A 272 6.91 17.84 1.47
CA ALA A 272 6.66 16.44 1.09
C ALA A 272 7.88 15.72 0.50
N ASN A 273 9.10 16.28 0.63
CA ASN A 273 10.33 15.67 0.08
C ASN A 273 10.51 14.22 0.54
N ASP A 274 10.52 13.99 1.86
CA ASP A 274 10.79 12.67 2.44
C ASP A 274 9.70 11.67 2.04
N ALA A 275 8.44 12.12 1.99
CA ALA A 275 7.32 11.31 1.53
C ALA A 275 7.49 10.89 0.07
N ALA A 276 7.88 11.82 -0.80
CA ALA A 276 8.12 11.53 -2.20
C ALA A 276 9.31 10.59 -2.40
N ALA A 277 10.43 10.83 -1.72
CA ALA A 277 11.61 9.96 -1.78
C ALA A 277 11.30 8.55 -1.28
N THR A 278 10.60 8.43 -0.15
CA THR A 278 10.15 7.13 0.39
C THR A 278 9.20 6.43 -0.58
N ALA A 279 8.25 7.15 -1.18
CA ALA A 279 7.32 6.60 -2.15
C ALA A 279 8.01 6.09 -3.43
N ALA A 280 9.04 6.81 -3.88
CA ALA A 280 9.86 6.42 -5.02
C ALA A 280 10.73 5.20 -4.70
N ALA A 281 11.34 5.17 -3.51
CA ALA A 281 12.11 4.02 -3.04
C ALA A 281 11.24 2.77 -2.91
N LEU A 282 10.02 2.91 -2.39
CA LEU A 282 9.00 1.84 -2.40
C LEU A 282 8.37 1.58 -3.77
N ARG A 283 8.91 2.19 -4.83
CA ARG A 283 8.60 1.94 -6.25
C ARG A 283 7.15 2.22 -6.66
N PHE A 284 6.33 2.85 -5.82
CA PHE A 284 4.94 3.17 -6.17
C PHE A 284 4.77 4.59 -6.70
N MET A 285 5.72 5.49 -6.50
CA MET A 285 5.74 6.81 -7.14
C MET A 285 6.85 6.89 -8.17
N GLU A 286 6.50 7.31 -9.39
CA GLU A 286 7.47 7.62 -10.44
C GLU A 286 7.58 9.14 -10.68
N GLY A 287 8.81 9.58 -10.99
CA GLY A 287 9.09 10.93 -11.43
C GLY A 287 8.86 11.12 -12.93
N SER A 288 8.78 12.37 -13.35
CA SER A 288 8.80 12.74 -14.76
C SER A 288 10.23 12.74 -15.33
N ALA A 289 10.35 13.01 -16.63
CA ALA A 289 11.63 13.24 -17.30
C ALA A 289 12.52 14.22 -16.51
N GLY A 290 13.82 13.92 -16.46
CA GLY A 290 14.81 14.70 -15.69
C GLY A 290 14.80 14.43 -14.18
N GLY A 291 14.14 13.37 -13.71
CA GLY A 291 14.15 12.97 -12.30
C GLY A 291 13.34 13.91 -11.40
N ARG A 292 12.26 14.51 -11.93
CA ARG A 292 11.45 15.51 -11.21
C ARG A 292 10.20 14.88 -10.62
N ALA A 293 9.84 15.25 -9.40
CA ALA A 293 8.61 14.79 -8.76
C ALA A 293 7.42 15.70 -9.03
N GLN A 294 7.62 17.01 -9.26
CA GLN A 294 6.54 17.99 -9.47
C GLN A 294 5.50 17.98 -8.33
N LEU A 295 5.93 18.11 -7.07
CA LEU A 295 5.08 17.86 -5.90
C LEU A 295 3.86 18.78 -5.77
N ASP A 296 3.93 20.00 -6.29
CA ASP A 296 2.79 20.93 -6.33
C ASP A 296 1.85 20.70 -7.52
N GLY A 297 2.23 19.84 -8.47
CA GLY A 297 1.42 19.48 -9.63
C GLY A 297 0.23 18.60 -9.24
N ALA A 298 -0.87 18.74 -9.97
CA ALA A 298 -2.07 17.93 -9.78
C ALA A 298 -1.87 16.45 -10.17
N VAL A 299 -2.62 15.55 -9.55
CA VAL A 299 -2.61 14.11 -9.86
C VAL A 299 -3.75 13.77 -10.83
N GLU A 300 -3.45 13.16 -11.97
CA GLU A 300 -4.47 12.58 -12.85
C GLU A 300 -5.08 11.32 -12.25
N ARG A 301 -6.37 11.06 -12.52
CA ARG A 301 -7.10 9.90 -11.99
C ARG A 301 -6.43 8.56 -12.29
N GLN A 302 -5.91 8.38 -13.49
CA GLN A 302 -5.19 7.17 -13.87
C GLN A 302 -3.88 6.95 -13.09
N MET A 303 -3.19 8.03 -12.73
CA MET A 303 -1.96 7.97 -11.94
C MET A 303 -2.31 7.67 -10.47
N ALA A 304 -3.36 8.30 -9.95
CA ALA A 304 -3.88 8.00 -8.63
C ALA A 304 -4.32 6.53 -8.51
N ALA A 305 -4.95 5.97 -9.56
CA ALA A 305 -5.33 4.56 -9.59
C ALA A 305 -4.09 3.65 -9.47
N LYS A 306 -3.07 3.86 -10.31
CA LYS A 306 -1.81 3.11 -10.23
C LYS A 306 -1.15 3.20 -8.86
N TRP A 307 -0.93 4.41 -8.36
CA TRP A 307 -0.24 4.63 -7.07
C TRP A 307 -1.01 4.04 -5.88
N LEU A 308 -2.35 4.18 -5.89
CA LEU A 308 -3.20 3.60 -4.87
C LEU A 308 -3.14 2.06 -4.91
N SER A 309 -3.26 1.43 -6.09
CA SER A 309 -3.15 -0.03 -6.19
C SER A 309 -1.83 -0.53 -5.62
N MET A 310 -0.72 0.06 -6.05
CA MET A 310 0.61 -0.37 -5.65
C MET A 310 0.83 -0.28 -4.13
N ILE A 311 0.47 0.85 -3.52
CA ILE A 311 0.70 1.01 -2.07
C ILE A 311 -0.27 0.16 -1.22
N TYR A 312 -1.42 -0.22 -1.78
CA TYR A 312 -2.39 -1.12 -1.15
C TYR A 312 -2.24 -2.58 -1.56
N TYR A 313 -1.05 -2.96 -2.05
CA TYR A 313 -0.69 -4.35 -2.30
C TYR A 313 -1.40 -5.01 -3.48
N ARG A 314 -1.83 -4.19 -4.45
CA ARG A 314 -2.59 -4.62 -5.63
C ARG A 314 -1.78 -4.41 -6.89
N GLY A 315 -1.85 -5.36 -7.81
CA GLY A 315 -1.20 -5.28 -9.11
C GLY A 315 -2.04 -4.54 -10.14
N ALA A 316 -1.49 -4.33 -11.33
CA ALA A 316 -2.36 -4.05 -12.47
C ALA A 316 -3.16 -5.33 -12.74
N LEU A 317 -4.49 -5.25 -12.80
CA LEU A 317 -5.30 -6.43 -13.02
C LEU A 317 -5.06 -7.01 -14.43
N GLN A 318 -4.60 -8.26 -14.50
CA GLN A 318 -4.32 -8.98 -15.74
C GLN A 318 -5.25 -10.18 -15.92
N ASP A 319 -5.34 -10.64 -17.17
CA ASP A 319 -6.06 -11.88 -17.49
C ASP A 319 -5.49 -13.05 -16.69
N GLY A 320 -6.37 -13.77 -16.01
CA GLY A 320 -6.06 -14.99 -15.27
C GLY A 320 -6.97 -16.11 -15.70
N GLU A 321 -7.66 -16.71 -14.73
CA GLU A 321 -8.72 -17.69 -15.00
C GLU A 321 -9.91 -17.04 -15.71
N THR A 322 -10.14 -15.76 -15.42
CA THR A 322 -11.12 -14.92 -16.09
C THR A 322 -10.40 -13.82 -16.86
N GLN A 323 -10.93 -13.48 -18.03
CA GLN A 323 -10.45 -12.35 -18.81
C GLN A 323 -10.87 -11.03 -18.15
N VAL A 324 -9.95 -10.08 -18.07
CA VAL A 324 -10.29 -8.70 -17.67
C VAL A 324 -11.13 -8.10 -18.79
N ILE A 325 -12.31 -7.59 -18.45
CA ILE A 325 -13.22 -6.96 -19.41
C ILE A 325 -13.10 -5.45 -19.27
N GLN A 326 -13.25 -4.74 -20.37
CA GLN A 326 -13.25 -3.29 -20.35
C GLN A 326 -14.61 -2.81 -19.84
N HIS A 327 -14.63 -2.17 -18.67
CA HIS A 327 -15.86 -1.58 -18.16
C HIS A 327 -15.98 -0.09 -18.51
N TRP A 328 -14.86 0.60 -18.69
CA TRP A 328 -14.83 2.02 -19.03
C TRP A 328 -14.63 2.25 -20.54
N PRO A 329 -15.56 2.90 -21.25
CA PRO A 329 -15.45 3.13 -22.69
C PRO A 329 -14.22 3.96 -23.09
N ASP A 330 -13.78 4.87 -22.22
CA ASP A 330 -12.67 5.80 -22.44
C ASP A 330 -11.31 5.28 -21.97
N VAL A 331 -11.25 4.08 -21.38
CA VAL A 331 -9.99 3.40 -21.03
C VAL A 331 -9.88 2.11 -21.82
N GLN A 332 -9.24 2.20 -22.98
CA GLN A 332 -9.09 1.08 -23.90
C GLN A 332 -8.14 0.01 -23.33
N ARG A 333 -8.38 -1.28 -23.64
CA ARG A 333 -7.55 -2.40 -23.16
C ARG A 333 -6.05 -2.25 -23.42
N GLY A 334 -5.66 -1.61 -24.52
CA GLY A 334 -4.26 -1.34 -24.86
C GLY A 334 -3.64 -0.14 -24.14
N HIS A 335 -4.43 0.62 -23.38
CA HIS A 335 -3.95 1.77 -22.62
C HIS A 335 -3.14 1.30 -21.40
N TRP A 336 -2.04 1.98 -21.10
CA TRP A 336 -1.13 1.58 -20.01
C TRP A 336 -1.81 1.52 -18.63
N SER A 337 -2.84 2.36 -18.43
CA SER A 337 -3.59 2.44 -17.18
C SER A 337 -4.74 1.45 -17.08
N PHE A 338 -5.04 0.67 -18.13
CA PHE A 338 -6.21 -0.21 -18.19
C PHE A 338 -6.32 -1.12 -16.96
N GLY A 339 -5.29 -1.94 -16.70
CA GLY A 339 -5.31 -2.87 -15.56
C GLY A 339 -5.39 -2.15 -14.22
N TRP A 340 -4.76 -0.98 -14.07
CA TRP A 340 -4.80 -0.18 -12.84
C TRP A 340 -6.18 0.45 -12.59
N VAL A 341 -6.88 0.84 -13.66
CA VAL A 341 -8.23 1.39 -13.56
C VAL A 341 -9.23 0.30 -13.22
N GLU A 342 -9.15 -0.86 -13.89
CA GLU A 342 -10.04 -2.01 -13.64
C GLU A 342 -9.84 -2.58 -12.22
N GLU A 343 -8.60 -2.61 -11.72
CA GLU A 343 -8.24 -3.04 -10.36
C GLU A 343 -9.01 -2.31 -9.24
N LEU A 344 -9.35 -1.03 -9.45
CA LEU A 344 -9.95 -0.20 -8.41
C LEU A 344 -11.41 0.14 -8.67
N SER A 345 -11.99 -0.32 -9.77
CA SER A 345 -13.25 0.22 -10.27
C SER A 345 -14.33 -0.84 -10.50
N MET A 346 -15.59 -0.37 -10.46
CA MET A 346 -16.83 -1.00 -10.92
C MET A 346 -17.28 -2.29 -10.25
N ILE A 347 -16.50 -3.36 -10.27
CA ILE A 347 -16.95 -4.68 -9.80
C ILE A 347 -15.93 -5.26 -8.85
N ALA A 348 -16.41 -5.69 -7.68
CA ALA A 348 -15.57 -6.44 -6.76
C ALA A 348 -15.04 -7.69 -7.46
N HIS A 349 -13.80 -8.05 -7.19
CA HIS A 349 -13.19 -9.20 -7.85
C HIS A 349 -12.24 -9.92 -6.94
N GLU A 350 -12.07 -11.20 -7.23
CA GLU A 350 -11.10 -12.04 -6.58
C GLU A 350 -9.86 -12.12 -7.46
N GLY A 351 -8.74 -11.66 -6.92
CA GLY A 351 -7.44 -11.59 -7.58
C GLY A 351 -6.39 -12.42 -6.84
N VAL A 352 -5.29 -12.71 -7.53
CA VAL A 352 -4.15 -13.40 -6.95
C VAL A 352 -2.83 -12.84 -7.46
N MET A 353 -1.91 -12.59 -6.53
CA MET A 353 -0.58 -12.06 -6.82
C MET A 353 0.39 -13.16 -7.22
N GLN A 354 0.95 -13.07 -8.43
CA GLN A 354 2.01 -13.95 -8.91
C GLN A 354 3.40 -13.42 -8.57
N SER A 355 3.57 -12.12 -8.70
CA SER A 355 4.77 -11.35 -8.38
C SER A 355 4.35 -9.96 -7.92
N PRO A 356 5.26 -9.15 -7.34
CA PRO A 356 4.97 -7.73 -7.10
C PRO A 356 4.43 -7.06 -8.36
N MET A 357 3.32 -6.33 -8.21
CA MET A 357 2.58 -5.63 -9.28
C MET A 357 1.90 -6.53 -10.34
N GLU A 358 2.03 -7.85 -10.26
CA GLU A 358 1.45 -8.80 -11.22
C GLU A 358 0.28 -9.56 -10.58
N GLU A 359 -0.91 -8.99 -10.73
CA GLU A 359 -2.16 -9.56 -10.24
C GLU A 359 -2.96 -10.21 -11.37
N ARG A 360 -3.43 -11.43 -11.14
CA ARG A 360 -4.29 -12.13 -12.10
C ARG A 360 -5.70 -12.29 -11.58
N LEU A 361 -6.66 -11.97 -12.44
CA LEU A 361 -8.07 -12.12 -12.16
C LEU A 361 -8.47 -13.59 -12.08
N ILE A 362 -9.05 -13.99 -10.95
CA ILE A 362 -9.71 -15.29 -10.80
C ILE A 362 -11.14 -15.17 -11.29
N ARG A 363 -11.92 -14.24 -10.71
CA ARG A 363 -13.33 -14.03 -11.06
C ARG A 363 -13.86 -12.67 -10.59
N TYR A 364 -14.91 -12.18 -11.23
CA TYR A 364 -15.72 -11.09 -10.69
C TYR A 364 -16.71 -11.62 -9.64
N VAL A 365 -16.93 -10.83 -8.60
CA VAL A 365 -17.92 -11.07 -7.56
C VAL A 365 -19.05 -10.06 -7.79
N LYS A 366 -20.21 -10.57 -8.21
CA LYS A 366 -21.42 -9.76 -8.30
C LYS A 366 -22.07 -9.72 -6.92
N ASP A 367 -22.51 -8.53 -6.52
CA ASP A 367 -23.28 -8.28 -5.30
C ASP A 367 -24.57 -9.12 -5.22
#